data_AF-X1U1G0-F1
#
_entry.id   AF-X1U1G0-F1
#
_cell.length_a   1.000
_cell.length_b   1.000
_cell.length_c   1.000
_cell.angle_alpha   90.00
_cell.angle_beta   90.00
_cell.angle_gamma   90.00
#
_symmetry.space_group_name_H-M   'P 1'
#
loop_
_entity.id
_entity.type
_entity.pdbx_description
1 polymer ?
#
loop_
_entity_poly.entity_id
_entity_poly.type
_entity_poly.pdbx_seq_one_letter_code
_entity_poly.pdbx_strand_id
1 'polypeptide(L)'
;MAWLSGWDKRVKLTIDQGDIDDALANFPILIHLGTSVGRNSDDVSFVFDELESDANRKKIAVTTSDGETQCYVEIEKWDDASEQAWLWVKAPSVASDADTDLYLY
;
A
#
# COMPACT_ATOMS: atom_id res chain seq x y z
N MET A 1 12.52 9.05 -9.17
CA MET A 1 11.76 9.08 -7.90
C MET A 1 12.68 8.58 -6.80
N ALA A 2 12.62 9.18 -5.63
CA ALA A 2 13.46 8.80 -4.51
C ALA A 2 12.94 7.49 -3.87
N TRP A 3 13.72 6.97 -2.91
CA TRP A 3 13.40 5.79 -2.13
C TRP A 3 13.42 6.15 -0.65
N LEU A 4 12.57 5.52 0.15
CA LEU A 4 12.59 5.70 1.58
C LEU A 4 13.93 5.18 2.11
N SER A 5 14.71 6.06 2.75
CA SER A 5 16.06 5.72 3.21
C SER A 5 16.07 4.49 4.11
N GLY A 6 16.95 3.53 3.80
CA GLY A 6 17.10 2.28 4.55
C GLY A 6 16.22 1.13 4.08
N TRP A 7 15.45 1.31 3.00
CA TRP A 7 14.63 0.26 2.37
C TRP A 7 15.18 -0.11 0.99
N ASP A 8 15.24 -1.41 0.72
CA ASP A 8 15.82 -1.96 -0.52
C ASP A 8 14.76 -2.58 -1.44
N LYS A 9 13.51 -2.70 -0.98
CA LYS A 9 12.38 -3.28 -1.72
C LYS A 9 11.16 -2.38 -1.62
N ARG A 10 10.35 -2.38 -2.68
CA ARG A 10 9.03 -1.74 -2.71
C ARG A 10 8.15 -2.30 -3.82
N VAL A 11 6.85 -2.18 -3.64
CA VAL A 11 5.83 -2.40 -4.67
C VAL A 11 5.07 -1.10 -4.93
N LYS A 12 4.77 -0.83 -6.20
CA LYS A 12 3.94 0.31 -6.60
C LYS A 12 2.48 -0.09 -6.52
N LEU A 13 1.66 0.76 -5.89
CA LEU A 13 0.22 0.61 -5.79
C LEU A 13 -0.42 1.80 -6.50
N THR A 14 -1.35 1.54 -7.42
CA THR A 14 -1.98 2.59 -8.23
C THR A 14 -3.47 2.63 -7.91
N ILE A 15 -3.93 3.82 -7.51
CA ILE A 15 -5.35 4.15 -7.37
C ILE A 15 -5.78 4.79 -8.68
N ASP A 16 -6.73 4.16 -9.37
CA ASP A 16 -7.28 4.64 -10.63
C ASP A 16 -8.15 5.87 -10.37
N GLN A 17 -7.87 6.97 -11.08
CA GLN A 17 -8.64 8.20 -11.00
C GLN A 17 -10.12 8.00 -11.34
N GLY A 18 -10.44 7.02 -12.19
CA GLY A 18 -11.81 6.71 -12.61
C GLY A 18 -12.69 6.15 -11.50
N ASP A 19 -12.10 5.75 -10.37
CA ASP A 19 -12.82 5.30 -9.17
C ASP A 19 -13.01 6.46 -8.15
N ILE A 20 -12.59 7.69 -8.49
CA ILE A 20 -12.60 8.88 -7.62
C ILE A 20 -13.39 10.02 -8.26
N ASP A 21 -14.56 10.35 -7.72
CA ASP A 21 -15.45 11.37 -8.28
C ASP A 21 -14.92 12.82 -8.11
N ASP A 22 -14.19 13.10 -7.01
CA ASP A 22 -13.59 14.40 -6.70
C ASP A 22 -12.34 14.23 -5.84
N ALA A 23 -11.43 15.20 -5.89
CA ALA A 23 -10.15 15.13 -5.20
C ALA A 23 -10.34 14.96 -3.68
N LEU A 24 -9.72 13.94 -3.11
CA LEU A 24 -9.82 13.61 -1.69
C LEU A 24 -8.54 14.06 -0.97
N ALA A 25 -8.70 14.56 0.26
CA ALA A 25 -7.59 14.94 1.13
C ALA A 25 -7.65 14.17 2.45
N ASN A 26 -6.50 13.67 2.92
CA ASN A 26 -6.38 12.95 4.19
C ASN A 26 -7.35 11.77 4.32
N PHE A 27 -7.57 11.04 3.22
CA PHE A 27 -8.62 10.03 3.12
C PHE A 27 -8.07 8.62 3.38
N PRO A 28 -8.79 7.76 4.12
CA PRO A 28 -8.37 6.37 4.35
C PRO A 28 -8.62 5.51 3.10
N ILE A 29 -7.57 4.88 2.60
CA ILE A 29 -7.60 3.93 1.50
C ILE A 29 -7.31 2.54 2.03
N LEU A 30 -8.15 1.57 1.69
CA LEU A 30 -7.92 0.17 2.03
C LEU A 30 -6.99 -0.47 1.00
N ILE A 31 -5.87 -1.01 1.47
CA ILE A 31 -4.94 -1.81 0.68
C ILE A 31 -5.09 -3.26 1.11
N HIS A 32 -5.44 -4.13 0.17
CA HIS A 32 -5.56 -5.56 0.37
C HIS A 32 -4.34 -6.25 -0.23
N LEU A 33 -3.63 -7.03 0.58
CA LEU A 33 -2.49 -7.86 0.17
C LEU A 33 -2.91 -9.33 0.10
N GLY A 34 -2.41 -10.04 -0.91
CA GLY A 34 -2.58 -11.47 -1.08
C GLY A 34 -2.28 -11.94 -2.51
N THR A 35 -2.70 -13.16 -2.85
CA THR A 35 -2.35 -13.85 -4.10
C THR A 35 -3.21 -13.51 -5.32
N SER A 36 -4.34 -12.81 -5.12
CA SER A 36 -5.22 -12.35 -6.19
C SER A 36 -6.03 -11.16 -5.67
N VAL A 37 -5.41 -9.99 -5.68
CA VAL A 37 -5.97 -8.75 -5.12
C VAL A 37 -6.01 -7.62 -6.14
N GLY A 38 -6.70 -6.54 -5.79
CA GLY A 38 -6.87 -5.38 -6.66
C GLY A 38 -7.71 -5.69 -7.91
N ARG A 39 -7.66 -4.77 -8.87
CA ARG A 39 -8.49 -4.80 -10.09
C ARG A 39 -8.10 -5.91 -11.07
N ASN A 40 -6.82 -6.28 -11.07
CA ASN A 40 -6.22 -7.16 -12.06
C ASN A 40 -5.84 -8.55 -11.51
N SER A 41 -6.31 -8.90 -10.31
CA SER A 41 -5.94 -10.15 -9.63
C SER A 41 -4.42 -10.29 -9.47
N ASP A 42 -3.77 -9.20 -9.04
CA ASP A 42 -2.32 -9.19 -8.83
C ASP A 42 -1.96 -10.09 -7.64
N ASP A 43 -0.82 -10.78 -7.78
CA ASP A 43 -0.20 -11.52 -6.69
C ASP A 43 0.85 -10.63 -6.01
N VAL A 44 0.57 -10.24 -4.77
CA VAL A 44 1.47 -9.47 -3.90
C VAL A 44 1.82 -10.23 -2.62
N SER A 45 1.67 -11.55 -2.62
CA SER A 45 1.94 -12.36 -1.42
C SER A 45 3.44 -12.45 -1.06
N PHE A 46 4.33 -12.08 -1.99
CA PHE A 46 5.76 -11.94 -1.72
C PHE A 46 6.10 -11.02 -0.54
N VAL A 47 5.18 -10.12 -0.14
CA VAL A 47 5.33 -9.29 1.07
C VAL A 47 5.38 -10.15 2.34
N PHE A 48 4.62 -11.24 2.41
CA PHE A 48 4.62 -12.14 3.56
C PHE A 48 5.95 -12.92 3.65
N ASP A 49 6.44 -13.41 2.51
CA ASP A 49 7.76 -14.06 2.41
C ASP A 49 8.89 -13.12 2.85
N GLU A 50 8.84 -11.86 2.42
CA GLU A 50 9.85 -10.85 2.79
C GLU A 50 9.88 -10.56 4.29
N LEU A 51 8.71 -10.58 4.93
CA LEU A 51 8.58 -10.33 6.37
C LEU A 51 8.93 -11.56 7.20
N GLU A 52 8.99 -12.75 6.61
CA GLU A 52 9.35 -14.04 7.22
C GLU A 52 8.41 -14.54 8.34
N SER A 53 7.64 -13.65 8.99
CA SER A 53 6.67 -14.00 10.04
C SER A 53 5.71 -12.85 10.40
N ASP A 54 4.54 -13.21 10.95
CA ASP A 54 3.58 -12.26 11.55
C ASP A 54 4.24 -11.26 12.53
N ALA A 55 5.23 -11.68 13.31
CA ALA A 55 5.91 -10.80 14.28
C ALA A 55 6.56 -9.57 13.62
N ASN A 56 6.92 -9.68 12.34
CA ASN A 56 7.53 -8.63 11.54
C ASN A 56 6.52 -7.79 10.75
N ARG A 57 5.21 -8.05 10.82
CA ARG A 57 4.14 -7.33 10.05
C ARG A 57 4.15 -5.79 10.14
N LYS A 58 4.85 -5.21 11.10
CA LYS A 58 5.02 -3.75 11.27
C LYS A 58 6.30 -3.20 10.62
N LYS A 59 7.15 -4.05 10.05
CA LYS A 59 8.34 -3.67 9.28
C LYS A 59 7.94 -3.39 7.84
N ILE A 60 6.92 -2.56 7.67
CA ILE A 60 6.44 -2.05 6.38
C ILE A 60 6.29 -0.55 6.48
N ALA A 61 6.36 0.14 5.34
CA ALA A 61 6.04 1.56 5.26
C ALA A 61 5.26 1.84 3.98
N VAL A 62 4.37 2.83 4.01
CA VAL A 62 3.72 3.32 2.79
C VAL A 62 4.11 4.78 2.58
N THR A 63 4.50 5.13 1.36
CA THR A 63 4.78 6.52 0.97
C THR A 63 3.87 6.98 -0.16
N THR A 64 3.79 8.29 -0.34
CA THR A 64 3.27 8.88 -1.58
C THR A 64 4.18 8.59 -2.78
N SER A 65 3.78 9.02 -3.98
CA SER A 65 4.52 8.83 -5.24
C SER A 65 5.90 9.49 -5.26
N ASP A 66 6.21 10.40 -4.34
CA ASP A 66 7.57 10.96 -4.19
C ASP A 66 8.60 9.92 -3.70
N GLY A 67 8.13 8.85 -3.05
CA GLY A 67 8.95 7.80 -2.45
C GLY A 67 9.51 8.12 -1.08
N GLU A 68 9.18 9.27 -0.48
CA GLU A 68 9.77 9.77 0.78
C GLU A 68 8.72 10.18 1.82
N THR A 69 7.61 10.79 1.40
CA THR A 69 6.55 11.23 2.29
C THR A 69 5.75 10.02 2.78
N GLN A 70 5.98 9.62 4.03
CA GLN A 70 5.30 8.49 4.67
C GLN A 70 3.84 8.81 4.99
N CYS A 71 2.98 7.82 4.78
CA CYS A 71 1.57 7.81 5.14
C CYS A 71 1.37 7.07 6.46
N TYR A 72 0.36 7.45 7.24
CA TYR A 72 -0.05 6.66 8.40
C TYR A 72 -0.74 5.37 7.94
N VAL A 73 -0.38 4.25 8.56
CA VAL A 73 -0.90 2.92 8.24
C VAL A 73 -1.47 2.28 9.51
N GLU A 74 -2.67 1.74 9.40
CA GLU A 74 -3.28 0.85 10.39
C GLU A 74 -3.44 -0.54 9.78
N ILE A 75 -3.04 -1.58 10.52
CA ILE A 75 -3.29 -2.97 10.14
C ILE A 75 -4.65 -3.36 10.70
N GLU A 76 -5.67 -3.43 9.85
CA GLU A 76 -7.00 -3.93 10.25
C GLU A 76 -6.92 -5.43 10.53
N LYS A 77 -6.27 -6.17 9.63
CA LYS A 77 -6.10 -7.62 9.74
C LYS A 77 -4.79 -8.07 9.09
N TRP A 78 -4.14 -9.03 9.73
CA TRP A 78 -2.99 -9.76 9.19
C TRP A 78 -3.21 -11.26 9.42
N ASP A 79 -3.20 -12.03 8.35
CA ASP A 79 -3.30 -13.49 8.35
C ASP A 79 -2.14 -14.05 7.52
N ASP A 80 -1.02 -14.25 8.21
CA ASP A 80 0.25 -14.69 7.64
C ASP A 80 0.15 -16.07 6.99
N ALA A 81 -0.59 -16.99 7.64
CA ALA A 81 -0.74 -18.36 7.17
C ALA A 81 -1.55 -18.47 5.86
N SER A 82 -2.50 -17.55 5.65
CA SER A 82 -3.29 -17.48 4.43
C SER A 82 -2.74 -16.47 3.42
N GLU A 83 -1.64 -15.78 3.75
CA GLU A 83 -1.07 -14.66 2.99
C GLU A 83 -2.14 -13.60 2.64
N GLN A 84 -2.86 -13.11 3.66
CA GLN A 84 -3.89 -12.07 3.48
C GLN A 84 -3.74 -10.95 4.51
N ALA A 85 -3.79 -9.69 4.05
CA ALA A 85 -3.76 -8.54 4.94
C ALA A 85 -4.60 -7.36 4.44
N TRP A 86 -5.15 -6.60 5.37
CA TRP A 86 -5.96 -5.40 5.12
C TRP A 86 -5.36 -4.23 5.87
N LEU A 87 -4.91 -3.24 5.12
CA LEU A 87 -4.19 -2.06 5.63
C LEU A 87 -5.00 -0.81 5.31
N TRP A 88 -5.31 0.00 6.31
CA TRP A 88 -5.84 1.33 6.11
C TRP A 88 -4.69 2.33 6.02
N VAL A 89 -4.56 2.98 4.88
CA VAL A 89 -3.55 4.02 4.66
C VAL A 89 -4.21 5.37 4.56
N LYS A 90 -3.78 6.33 5.39
CA LYS A 90 -4.23 7.71 5.28
C LYS A 90 -3.47 8.41 4.17
N ALA A 91 -4.05 8.43 2.96
CA ALA A 91 -3.48 9.12 1.81
C ALA A 91 -3.62 10.65 1.97
N PRO A 92 -2.53 11.44 1.88
CA PRO A 92 -2.61 12.90 1.99
C PRO A 92 -3.47 13.53 0.89
N SER A 93 -3.40 12.97 -0.33
CA SER A 93 -4.19 13.38 -1.48
C SER A 93 -4.45 12.18 -2.39
N VAL A 94 -5.65 12.12 -2.97
CA VAL A 94 -6.01 11.21 -4.07
C VAL A 94 -6.70 12.07 -5.14
N ALA A 95 -6.18 12.04 -6.35
CA ALA A 95 -6.68 12.85 -7.46
C ALA A 95 -7.84 12.16 -8.20
N SER A 96 -8.72 12.97 -8.81
CA SER A 96 -9.81 12.52 -9.69
C SER A 96 -9.51 12.72 -11.18
N ASP A 97 -8.39 13.38 -11.51
CA ASP A 97 -7.96 13.72 -12.87
C ASP A 97 -6.61 13.11 -13.27
N ALA A 98 -6.00 12.32 -12.38
CA ALA A 98 -4.81 11.54 -12.63
C ALA A 98 -4.70 10.38 -11.62
N ASP A 99 -4.10 9.27 -12.05
CA ASP A 99 -3.88 8.12 -11.17
C ASP A 99 -2.97 8.53 -10.00
N THR A 100 -3.30 8.02 -8.81
CA THR A 100 -2.52 8.28 -7.60
C THR A 100 -1.67 7.05 -7.28
N ASP A 101 -0.35 7.21 -7.38
CA ASP A 101 0.61 6.17 -7.01
C ASP A 101 1.03 6.28 -5.53
N LEU A 102 1.09 5.13 -4.87
CA LEU A 102 1.71 4.92 -3.56
C LEU A 102 2.82 3.87 -3.69
N TYR A 103 3.74 3.85 -2.73
CA TYR A 103 4.72 2.79 -2.60
C TYR A 103 4.59 2.10 -1.26
N LEU A 104 4.43 0.77 -1.27
CA LEU A 104 4.58 -0.07 -0.09
C LEU A 104 6.03 -0.59 -0.07
N TYR A 105 6.75 -0.30 1.00
CA TYR A 105 8.08 -0.78 1.32
C TYR A 105 8.00 -1.90 2.35
#